data_AF-A0A0V8D1N7-F1
#
_entry.id   AF-A0A0V8D1N7-F1
#
_cell.length_a   1.000
_cell.length_b   1.000
_cell.length_c   1.000
_cell.angle_alpha   90.00
_cell.angle_beta   90.00
_cell.angle_gamma   90.00
#
_symmetry.space_group_name_H-M   'P 1'
#
loop_
_entity.id
_entity.type
_entity.pdbx_description
1 polymer ?
#
loop_
_entity_poly.entity_id
_entity_poly.type
_entity_poly.pdbx_seq_one_letter_code
_entity_poly.pdbx_strand_id
1 'polypeptide(L)'
;MESKAENRKKILQMLKKFSDYEKRRQNKDVLKQLTASSKWKSAKKIALYMSMPIEFNLTELFDQSDDKEILIPKCLPERQMIFAKYDKENLVRSKFGLLEPKSEIAVEPDFILVPGLIWNDEGYRIGFGGGYYDQYLANFEGTTASVLYDFQKMDFEAESHDIAVQELFIGRKNNEF
;
A
#
# COMPACT_ATOMS: atom_id res chain seq x y z
N MET A 1 -23.49 -10.28 -5.54
CA MET A 1 -22.21 -9.55 -5.42
C MET A 1 -21.07 -10.58 -5.54
N GLU A 2 -19.99 -10.28 -6.27
CA GLU A 2 -18.87 -11.22 -6.47
C GLU A 2 -18.13 -11.49 -5.14
N SER A 3 -17.61 -12.69 -4.95
CA SER A 3 -16.81 -13.03 -3.75
C SER A 3 -15.45 -12.31 -3.76
N LYS A 4 -14.84 -12.12 -2.57
CA LYS A 4 -13.46 -11.57 -2.47
C LYS A 4 -12.45 -12.36 -3.32
N ALA A 5 -12.62 -13.68 -3.46
CA ALA A 5 -11.73 -14.52 -4.26
C ALA A 5 -11.86 -14.25 -5.77
N GLU A 6 -13.09 -14.11 -6.28
CA GLU A 6 -13.36 -13.78 -7.69
C GLU A 6 -12.85 -12.37 -8.03
N ASN A 7 -13.11 -11.41 -7.15
CA ASN A 7 -12.61 -10.04 -7.24
C ASN A 7 -11.07 -9.99 -7.33
N ARG A 8 -10.36 -10.73 -6.46
CA ARG A 8 -8.89 -10.87 -6.54
C ARG A 8 -8.43 -11.42 -7.88
N LYS A 9 -9.08 -12.49 -8.39
CA LYS A 9 -8.70 -13.09 -9.67
C LYS A 9 -8.86 -12.09 -10.82
N LYS A 10 -9.98 -11.37 -10.86
CA LYS A 10 -10.32 -10.37 -11.88
C LYS A 10 -9.31 -9.22 -11.89
N ILE A 11 -9.07 -8.61 -10.73
CA ILE A 11 -8.19 -7.44 -10.66
C ILE A 11 -6.74 -7.78 -10.95
N LEU A 12 -6.27 -8.98 -10.56
CA LEU A 12 -4.93 -9.45 -10.92
C LEU A 12 -4.76 -9.63 -12.43
N GLN A 13 -5.81 -10.03 -13.15
CA GLN A 13 -5.77 -10.07 -14.63
C GLN A 13 -5.71 -8.67 -15.22
N MET A 14 -6.46 -7.71 -14.65
CA MET A 14 -6.43 -6.31 -15.09
C MET A 14 -5.06 -5.68 -14.86
N LEU A 15 -4.47 -5.83 -13.66
CA LEU A 15 -3.12 -5.34 -13.34
C LEU A 15 -2.04 -5.90 -14.28
N LYS A 16 -2.17 -7.17 -14.69
CA LYS A 16 -1.26 -7.80 -15.67
C LYS A 16 -1.41 -7.24 -17.08
N LYS A 17 -2.63 -6.90 -17.49
CA LYS A 17 -2.95 -6.35 -18.81
C LYS A 17 -2.77 -4.83 -18.89
N PHE A 18 -2.70 -4.17 -17.74
CA PHE A 18 -2.58 -2.72 -17.67
C PHE A 18 -1.21 -2.28 -18.22
N SER A 19 -1.25 -1.40 -19.22
CA SER A 19 -0.06 -1.06 -20.01
C SER A 19 0.99 -0.34 -19.16
N ASP A 20 2.27 -0.58 -19.45
CA ASP A 20 3.34 0.08 -18.71
C ASP A 20 3.33 1.60 -18.87
N TYR A 21 2.84 2.09 -20.02
CA TYR A 21 2.61 3.51 -20.24
C TYR A 21 1.60 4.08 -19.24
N GLU A 22 0.42 3.46 -19.13
CA GLU A 22 -0.63 3.91 -18.22
C GLU A 22 -0.23 3.73 -16.76
N LYS A 23 0.46 2.64 -16.41
CA LYS A 23 1.07 2.45 -15.09
C LYS A 23 1.95 3.62 -14.73
N ARG A 24 2.98 3.91 -15.53
CA ARG A 24 3.92 5.01 -15.24
C ARG A 24 3.22 6.37 -15.17
N ARG A 25 2.25 6.63 -16.06
CA ARG A 25 1.47 7.87 -16.09
C ARG A 25 0.70 8.06 -14.79
N GLN A 26 -0.10 7.08 -14.40
CA GLN A 26 -0.87 7.14 -13.15
C GLN A 26 0.04 7.10 -11.91
N ASN A 27 1.15 6.35 -11.94
CA ASN A 27 2.14 6.32 -10.86
C ASN A 27 2.62 7.74 -10.53
N LYS A 28 3.09 8.46 -11.56
CA LYS A 28 3.58 9.82 -11.40
C LYS A 28 2.50 10.78 -10.90
N ASP A 29 1.28 10.68 -11.42
CA ASP A 29 0.17 11.55 -11.02
C ASP A 29 -0.20 11.34 -9.53
N VAL A 30 -0.36 10.09 -9.11
CA VAL A 30 -0.71 9.73 -7.73
C VAL A 30 0.41 10.09 -6.77
N LEU A 31 1.67 9.79 -7.08
CA LEU A 31 2.80 10.16 -6.21
C LEU A 31 2.92 11.68 -6.04
N LYS A 32 2.62 12.45 -7.09
CA LYS A 32 2.53 13.91 -6.99
C LYS A 32 1.38 14.35 -6.07
N GLN A 33 0.21 13.73 -6.16
CA GLN A 33 -0.92 14.04 -5.27
C GLN A 33 -0.59 13.70 -3.81
N LEU A 34 -0.07 12.49 -3.57
CA LEU A 34 0.34 12.00 -2.26
C LEU A 34 1.34 12.94 -1.60
N THR A 35 2.45 13.24 -2.29
CA THR A 35 3.54 14.05 -1.75
C THR A 35 3.15 15.53 -1.56
N ALA A 36 2.13 16.00 -2.29
CA ALA A 36 1.57 17.34 -2.12
C ALA A 36 0.63 17.47 -0.91
N SER A 37 0.09 16.36 -0.38
CA SER A 37 -0.85 16.34 0.74
C SER A 37 -0.24 16.90 2.04
N SER A 38 -1.08 17.49 2.89
CA SER A 38 -0.64 18.00 4.18
C SER A 38 -0.18 16.87 5.11
N LYS A 39 -0.90 15.75 5.11
CA LYS A 39 -0.58 14.56 5.91
C LYS A 39 0.78 13.98 5.60
N TRP A 40 1.11 13.81 4.31
CA TRP A 40 2.45 13.38 3.89
C TRP A 40 3.55 14.36 4.31
N LYS A 41 3.32 15.67 4.11
CA LYS A 41 4.29 16.70 4.47
C LYS A 41 4.59 16.74 5.96
N SER A 42 3.57 16.59 6.81
CA SER A 42 3.73 16.57 8.27
C SER A 42 4.36 15.30 8.80
N ALA A 43 4.18 14.17 8.11
CA ALA A 43 4.69 12.87 8.55
C ALA A 43 6.22 12.82 8.60
N LYS A 44 6.74 12.18 9.65
CA LYS A 44 8.19 12.00 9.88
C LYS A 44 8.60 10.54 9.79
N LYS A 45 7.71 9.59 10.10
CA LYS A 45 7.96 8.15 10.06
C LYS A 45 6.95 7.48 9.14
N ILE A 46 7.36 7.27 7.91
CA ILE A 46 6.48 6.77 6.85
C ILE A 46 6.72 5.28 6.65
N ALA A 47 5.70 4.47 6.89
CA ALA A 47 5.69 3.08 6.51
C ALA A 47 5.27 2.91 5.05
N LEU A 48 6.15 2.29 4.27
CA LEU A 48 5.91 1.90 2.88
C LEU A 48 5.94 0.37 2.77
N TYR A 49 5.14 -0.20 1.88
CA TYR A 49 5.28 -1.61 1.51
C TYR A 49 6.33 -1.77 0.40
N MET A 50 6.99 -2.93 0.39
CA MET A 50 7.88 -3.31 -0.71
C MET A 50 7.04 -3.80 -1.89
N SER A 51 6.81 -2.92 -2.87
CA SER A 51 5.91 -3.19 -4.00
C SER A 51 6.31 -4.44 -4.79
N MET A 52 5.38 -5.36 -4.98
CA MET A 52 5.52 -6.43 -5.97
C MET A 52 5.43 -5.87 -7.41
N PRO A 53 5.96 -6.56 -8.43
CA PRO A 53 5.92 -6.09 -9.82
C PRO A 53 4.51 -5.78 -10.36
N ILE A 54 3.49 -6.41 -9.79
CA ILE A 54 2.09 -6.22 -10.19
C ILE A 54 1.39 -5.09 -9.42
N GLU A 55 1.96 -4.63 -8.31
CA GLU A 55 1.37 -3.59 -7.46
C GLU A 55 1.69 -2.18 -7.98
N PHE A 56 1.07 -1.19 -7.34
CA PHE A 56 1.46 0.21 -7.50
C PHE A 56 2.90 0.40 -7.05
N ASN A 57 3.72 1.07 -7.87
CA ASN A 57 5.16 1.13 -7.65
C ASN A 57 5.52 2.30 -6.73
N LEU A 58 6.10 1.99 -5.57
CA LEU A 58 6.55 2.98 -4.59
C LEU A 58 8.06 3.24 -4.63
N THR A 59 8.81 2.66 -5.57
CA THR A 59 10.28 2.70 -5.58
C THR A 59 10.81 4.12 -5.49
N GLU A 60 10.18 5.07 -6.19
CA GLU A 60 10.56 6.49 -6.17
C GLU A 60 10.48 7.13 -4.77
N LEU A 61 9.58 6.65 -3.89
CA LEU A 61 9.42 7.21 -2.54
C LEU A 61 10.54 6.78 -1.57
N PHE A 62 11.19 5.64 -1.82
CA PHE A 62 12.29 5.17 -0.99
C PHE A 62 13.54 6.04 -1.12
N ASP A 63 13.76 6.63 -2.30
CA ASP A 63 14.94 7.46 -2.59
C ASP A 63 14.67 8.97 -2.42
N GLN A 64 13.40 9.42 -2.37
CA GLN A 64 13.03 10.85 -2.36
C GLN A 64 12.67 11.42 -0.97
N SER A 65 12.93 10.66 0.10
CA SER A 65 12.43 10.98 1.44
C SER A 65 13.53 11.47 2.39
N ASP A 66 14.38 12.40 1.93
CA ASP A 66 15.56 12.86 2.69
C ASP A 66 15.23 13.48 4.07
N ASP A 67 14.00 13.96 4.28
CA ASP A 67 13.53 14.53 5.55
C ASP A 67 12.67 13.57 6.40
N LYS A 68 12.52 12.31 5.98
CA LYS A 68 11.62 11.33 6.59
C LYS A 68 12.32 10.01 6.85
N GLU A 69 11.94 9.35 7.94
CA GLU A 69 12.36 7.99 8.22
C GLU A 69 11.41 7.02 7.50
N ILE A 70 11.94 6.31 6.50
CA ILE A 70 11.19 5.26 5.81
C ILE A 70 11.26 3.97 6.61
N LEU A 71 10.10 3.37 6.83
CA LEU A 71 9.93 2.08 7.48
C LEU A 71 9.35 1.08 6.49
N ILE A 72 9.71 -0.19 6.64
CA ILE A 72 9.14 -1.30 5.86
C ILE A 72 8.57 -2.38 6.78
N PRO A 73 7.53 -3.09 6.34
CA PRO A 73 6.90 -4.13 7.16
C PRO A 73 7.78 -5.36 7.27
N LYS A 74 7.66 -6.03 8.40
CA LYS A 74 8.14 -7.38 8.64
C LYS A 74 6.99 -8.25 9.13
N CYS A 75 6.72 -9.34 8.43
CA CYS A 75 5.66 -10.26 8.82
C CYS A 75 6.20 -11.25 9.86
N LEU A 76 5.47 -11.37 10.97
CA LEU A 76 5.76 -12.29 12.06
C LEU A 76 4.72 -13.43 12.08
N PRO A 77 4.92 -14.50 12.88
CA PRO A 77 3.90 -15.52 13.10
C PRO A 77 2.56 -14.93 13.56
N GLU A 78 1.48 -15.71 13.41
CA GLU A 78 0.14 -15.32 13.90
C GLU A 78 -0.39 -14.00 13.30
N ARG A 79 -0.01 -13.71 12.05
CA ARG A 79 -0.43 -12.52 11.30
C ARG A 79 -0.01 -11.20 11.96
N GLN A 80 0.96 -11.24 12.86
CA GLN A 80 1.55 -10.06 13.46
C GLN A 80 2.48 -9.36 12.47
N MET A 81 2.61 -8.04 12.60
CA MET A 81 3.47 -7.23 11.76
C MET A 81 4.14 -6.16 12.62
N ILE A 82 5.41 -5.91 12.35
CA ILE A 82 6.10 -4.71 12.84
C ILE A 82 6.57 -3.89 11.64
N PHE A 83 6.79 -2.60 11.87
CA PHE A 83 7.56 -1.77 10.95
C PHE A 83 8.95 -1.56 11.53
N ALA A 84 9.97 -1.64 10.68
CA ALA A 84 11.33 -1.31 11.06
C ALA A 84 11.97 -0.43 9.98
N LYS A 85 13.00 0.31 10.39
CA LYS A 85 13.69 1.24 9.50
C LYS A 85 14.18 0.53 8.23
N TYR A 86 13.89 1.15 7.09
CA TYR A 86 14.41 0.72 5.81
C TYR A 86 15.91 0.99 5.75
N ASP A 87 16.65 -0.07 5.45
CA ASP A 87 18.08 -0.02 5.18
C ASP A 87 18.33 -0.91 3.96
N LYS A 88 18.65 -0.27 2.84
CA LYS A 88 18.86 -0.91 1.54
C LYS A 88 19.97 -1.97 1.56
N GLU A 89 20.95 -1.81 2.45
CA GLU A 89 22.09 -2.73 2.58
C GLU A 89 21.79 -3.90 3.52
N ASN A 90 20.74 -3.80 4.33
CA ASN A 90 20.39 -4.76 5.38
C ASN A 90 18.96 -5.32 5.21
N LEU A 91 18.67 -5.84 4.02
CA LEU A 91 17.42 -6.53 3.69
C LEU A 91 17.61 -8.04 3.62
N VAL A 92 16.59 -8.79 4.04
CA VAL A 92 16.52 -10.25 3.92
C VAL A 92 15.30 -10.66 3.11
N ARG A 93 15.40 -11.78 2.39
CA ARG A 93 14.27 -12.28 1.62
C ARG A 93 13.38 -13.17 2.51
N SER A 94 12.12 -12.79 2.66
CA SER A 94 11.12 -13.54 3.40
C SER A 94 10.73 -14.85 2.71
N LYS A 95 9.99 -15.70 3.43
CA LYS A 95 9.37 -16.92 2.87
C LYS A 95 8.41 -16.64 1.72
N PHE A 96 7.87 -15.42 1.65
CA PHE A 96 6.98 -14.97 0.58
C PHE A 96 7.72 -14.34 -0.61
N GLY A 97 9.06 -14.32 -0.59
CA GLY A 97 9.89 -13.77 -1.66
C GLY A 97 10.00 -12.24 -1.67
N LEU A 98 9.40 -11.57 -0.68
CA LEU A 98 9.52 -10.12 -0.48
C LEU A 98 10.78 -9.79 0.34
N LEU A 99 11.34 -8.60 0.11
CA LEU A 99 12.40 -8.07 0.96
C LEU A 99 11.79 -7.54 2.26
N GLU A 100 12.40 -7.91 3.38
CA GLU A 100 12.04 -7.52 4.72
C GLU A 100 13.25 -6.91 5.44
N PRO A 101 13.04 -6.06 6.46
CA PRO A 101 14.14 -5.53 7.23
C PRO A 101 14.82 -6.66 8.02
N LYS A 102 16.15 -6.66 8.04
CA LYS A 102 16.91 -7.57 8.90
C LYS A 102 16.72 -7.24 10.38
N SER A 103 16.49 -5.96 10.69
CA SER A 103 16.20 -5.49 12.05
C SER A 103 14.90 -6.07 12.59
N GLU A 104 14.88 -6.37 13.90
CA GLU A 104 13.67 -6.71 14.67
C GLU A 104 13.20 -5.53 15.54
N ILE A 105 13.89 -4.38 15.47
CA ILE A 105 13.56 -3.21 16.27
C ILE A 105 12.33 -2.54 15.65
N ALA A 106 11.18 -2.68 16.32
CA ALA A 106 9.94 -2.06 15.93
C ALA A 106 10.03 -0.53 16.08
N VAL A 107 9.54 0.19 15.07
CA VAL A 107 9.40 1.64 15.06
C VAL A 107 7.97 1.95 14.66
N GLU A 108 7.25 2.72 15.48
CA GLU A 108 5.89 3.13 15.16
C GLU A 108 5.88 4.23 14.09
N PRO A 109 5.17 4.02 12.95
CA PRO A 109 4.96 5.05 11.94
C PRO A 109 3.93 6.10 12.41
N ASP A 110 4.00 7.30 11.84
CA ASP A 110 2.93 8.30 11.95
C ASP A 110 2.06 8.35 10.67
N PHE A 111 2.53 7.72 9.59
CA PHE A 111 1.83 7.59 8.32
C PHE A 111 2.12 6.21 7.69
N ILE A 112 1.08 5.53 7.21
CA ILE A 112 1.20 4.23 6.53
C ILE A 112 0.58 4.28 5.15
N LEU A 113 1.35 3.91 4.13
CA LEU A 113 0.80 3.47 2.86
C LEU A 113 0.39 2.00 2.96
N VAL A 114 -0.91 1.76 2.94
CA VAL A 114 -1.50 0.44 3.08
C VAL A 114 -1.72 -0.16 1.67
N PRO A 115 -1.14 -1.34 1.35
CA PRO A 115 -1.32 -1.99 0.06
C PRO A 115 -2.68 -2.70 -0.03
N GLY A 116 -3.08 -2.98 -1.26
CA GLY A 116 -4.31 -3.69 -1.57
C GLY A 116 -4.42 -4.00 -3.06
N LEU A 117 -5.47 -4.71 -3.42
CA LEU A 117 -5.80 -5.02 -4.80
C LEU A 117 -7.00 -4.21 -5.28
N ILE A 118 -8.01 -4.05 -4.42
CA ILE A 118 -9.27 -3.35 -4.70
C ILE A 118 -9.62 -2.47 -3.51
N TRP A 119 -10.22 -1.32 -3.76
CA TRP A 119 -10.78 -0.42 -2.74
C TRP A 119 -12.20 0.01 -3.10
N ASN A 120 -13.06 0.16 -2.11
CA ASN A 120 -14.38 0.75 -2.28
C ASN A 120 -14.35 2.26 -1.94
N ASP A 121 -15.50 2.94 -2.10
CA ASP A 121 -15.63 4.38 -1.82
C ASP A 121 -15.39 4.75 -0.35
N GLU A 122 -15.59 3.82 0.57
CA GLU A 122 -15.44 4.02 2.01
C GLU A 122 -14.00 3.79 2.50
N GLY A 123 -13.08 3.38 1.61
CA GLY A 123 -11.67 3.14 1.96
C GLY A 123 -11.38 1.72 2.46
N TYR A 124 -12.38 0.83 2.51
CA TYR A 124 -12.11 -0.59 2.73
C TYR A 124 -11.35 -1.17 1.53
N ARG A 125 -10.60 -2.24 1.78
CA ARG A 125 -9.77 -2.87 0.74
C ARG A 125 -9.83 -4.38 0.74
N ILE A 126 -9.64 -4.97 -0.43
CA ILE A 126 -9.33 -6.40 -0.58
C ILE A 126 -7.83 -6.52 -0.85
N GLY A 127 -7.08 -7.06 0.11
CA GLY A 127 -5.66 -7.39 -0.05
C GLY A 127 -5.41 -8.80 -0.60
N PHE A 128 -4.17 -9.27 -0.51
CA PHE A 128 -3.75 -10.61 -0.95
C PHE A 128 -4.23 -11.77 -0.05
N GLY A 129 -4.92 -11.48 1.07
CA GLY A 129 -5.57 -12.49 1.91
C GLY A 129 -4.79 -12.92 3.17
N GLY A 130 -3.69 -12.24 3.51
CA GLY A 130 -2.89 -12.54 4.71
C GLY A 130 -3.42 -11.95 6.02
N GLY A 131 -4.27 -10.91 5.97
CA GLY A 131 -4.87 -10.28 7.16
C GLY A 131 -3.92 -9.43 8.03
N TYR A 132 -2.63 -9.34 7.69
CA TYR A 132 -1.63 -8.60 8.49
C TYR A 132 -1.99 -7.13 8.71
N TYR A 133 -2.44 -6.43 7.66
CA TYR A 133 -2.76 -5.01 7.78
C TYR A 133 -4.03 -4.77 8.58
N ASP A 134 -5.10 -5.55 8.42
CA ASP A 134 -6.32 -5.35 9.23
C ASP A 134 -6.04 -5.57 10.72
N GLN A 135 -5.21 -6.57 11.05
CA GLN A 135 -4.78 -6.81 12.42
C GLN A 135 -3.89 -5.69 12.98
N TYR A 136 -2.94 -5.16 12.19
CA TYR A 136 -2.10 -4.05 12.62
C TYR A 136 -2.91 -2.75 12.78
N LEU A 137 -3.79 -2.45 11.82
CA LEU A 137 -4.55 -1.20 11.78
C LEU A 137 -5.62 -1.10 12.87
N ALA A 138 -6.07 -2.22 13.44
CA ALA A 138 -7.08 -2.24 14.49
C ALA A 138 -6.72 -1.38 15.72
N ASN A 139 -5.43 -1.17 16.00
CA ASN A 139 -4.94 -0.34 17.11
C ASN A 139 -4.04 0.81 16.63
N PHE A 140 -4.03 1.11 15.33
CA PHE A 140 -3.15 2.14 14.78
C PHE A 140 -3.84 3.51 14.80
N GLU A 141 -3.20 4.50 15.43
CA GLU A 141 -3.76 5.86 15.59
C GLU A 141 -3.20 6.89 14.59
N GLY A 142 -2.20 6.51 13.80
CA GLY A 142 -1.60 7.41 12.81
C GLY A 142 -2.45 7.59 11.55
N THR A 143 -1.85 8.23 10.54
CA THR A 143 -2.54 8.45 9.27
C THR A 143 -2.43 7.22 8.37
N THR A 144 -3.53 6.83 7.74
CA THR A 144 -3.56 5.71 6.78
C THR A 144 -3.98 6.19 5.41
N ALA A 145 -3.25 5.78 4.39
CA ALA A 145 -3.60 6.07 3.01
C ALA A 145 -3.32 4.88 2.10
N SER A 146 -3.97 4.84 0.95
CA SER A 146 -3.63 3.92 -0.12
C SER A 146 -3.45 4.68 -1.43
N VAL A 147 -2.56 4.15 -2.26
CA VAL A 147 -2.36 4.56 -3.64
C VAL A 147 -2.89 3.46 -4.56
N LEU A 148 -3.58 3.84 -5.63
CA LEU A 148 -4.20 2.88 -6.53
C LEU A 148 -4.37 3.44 -7.94
N TYR A 149 -4.37 2.53 -8.91
CA TYR A 149 -4.84 2.84 -10.25
C TYR A 149 -6.37 2.98 -10.24
N ASP A 150 -6.89 3.80 -11.15
CA ASP A 150 -8.32 4.09 -11.29
C ASP A 150 -9.22 2.84 -11.30
N PHE A 151 -8.82 1.80 -12.04
CA PHE A 151 -9.61 0.58 -12.23
C PHE A 151 -9.61 -0.36 -11.02
N GLN A 152 -8.78 -0.08 -10.00
CA GLN A 152 -8.78 -0.82 -8.73
C GLN A 152 -9.89 -0.36 -7.79
N LYS A 153 -10.64 0.69 -8.15
CA LYS A 153 -11.82 1.11 -7.40
C LYS A 153 -13.04 0.28 -7.82
N MET A 154 -13.58 -0.51 -6.89
CA MET A 154 -14.74 -1.37 -7.15
C MET A 154 -15.59 -1.52 -5.89
N ASP A 155 -16.90 -1.70 -6.07
CA ASP A 155 -17.82 -1.94 -4.95
C ASP A 155 -17.70 -3.37 -4.42
N PHE A 156 -17.71 -3.48 -3.08
CA PHE A 156 -17.84 -4.74 -2.35
C PHE A 156 -18.26 -4.43 -0.90
N GLU A 157 -18.84 -5.42 -0.21
CA GLU A 157 -19.12 -5.33 1.23
C GLU A 157 -17.89 -5.73 2.04
N ALA A 158 -17.55 -4.87 3.01
CA ALA A 158 -16.53 -5.15 4.01
C ALA A 158 -17.03 -6.17 5.05
N GLU A 159 -16.10 -6.92 5.62
CA GLU A 159 -16.34 -7.79 6.76
C GLU A 159 -16.10 -7.02 8.07
N SER A 160 -16.65 -7.52 9.19
CA SER A 160 -16.62 -6.82 10.49
C SER A 160 -15.22 -6.54 11.05
N HIS A 161 -14.20 -7.22 10.52
CA HIS A 161 -12.81 -7.08 10.93
C HIS A 161 -11.96 -6.33 9.90
N ASP A 162 -12.52 -5.95 8.75
CA ASP A 162 -11.80 -5.13 7.77
C ASP A 162 -11.68 -3.70 8.33
N ILE A 163 -10.51 -3.08 8.16
CA ILE A 163 -10.27 -1.70 8.60
C ILE A 163 -10.06 -0.81 7.38
N ALA A 164 -10.87 0.24 7.24
CA ALA A 164 -10.77 1.21 6.16
C ALA A 164 -9.53 2.11 6.32
N VAL A 165 -8.96 2.55 5.19
CA VAL A 165 -7.96 3.62 5.18
C VAL A 165 -8.64 4.99 5.16
N GLN A 166 -7.95 6.01 5.67
CA GLN A 166 -8.50 7.37 5.76
C GLN A 166 -8.46 8.11 4.42
N GLU A 167 -7.43 7.88 3.60
CA GLU A 167 -7.24 8.60 2.32
C GLU A 167 -6.96 7.65 1.15
N LEU A 168 -7.52 7.98 -0.02
CA LEU A 168 -7.27 7.28 -1.28
C LEU A 168 -6.69 8.25 -2.31
N PHE A 169 -5.49 7.97 -2.80
CA PHE A 169 -4.85 8.71 -3.90
C PHE A 169 -4.98 7.89 -5.18
N ILE A 170 -5.89 8.32 -6.05
CA ILE A 170 -6.34 7.52 -7.20
C ILE A 170 -5.77 8.11 -8.49
N GLY A 171 -5.21 7.25 -9.34
CA GLY A 171 -4.76 7.64 -10.66
C GLY A 171 -5.91 8.10 -11.53
N ARG A 172 -5.69 9.11 -12.37
CA ARG A 172 -6.74 9.64 -13.25
C ARG A 172 -6.74 8.93 -14.59
N LYS A 173 -7.94 8.58 -15.08
CA LYS A 173 -8.12 8.23 -16.49
C LYS A 173 -7.61 9.39 -17.35
N ASN A 174 -6.99 9.07 -18.48
CA ASN A 174 -6.96 10.05 -19.56
C ASN A 174 -8.42 10.23 -19.94
N ASN A 175 -9.02 11.37 -19.57
CA ASN A 175 -10.14 11.84 -20.35
C ASN A 175 -9.54 12.11 -21.73
N GLU A 176 -9.92 11.31 -22.73
CA GLU A 176 -9.71 11.68 -24.11
C GLU A 176 -10.26 13.11 -24.26
N PHE A 177 -9.39 14.04 -24.63
CA PHE A 177 -9.79 15.40 -25.00
C PHE A 177 -10.60 15.33 -26.30
#